data_AF-A0A8X6SQD8-F1
#
_entry.id   AF-A0A8X6SQD8-F1
#
_cell.length_a   1.000
_cell.length_b   1.000
_cell.length_c   1.000
_cell.angle_alpha   90.00
_cell.angle_beta   90.00
_cell.angle_gamma   90.00
#
_symmetry.space_group_name_H-M   'P 1'
#
loop_
_entity.id
_entity.type
_entity.pdbx_description
1 polymer ?
#
loop_
_entity_poly.entity_id
_entity_poly.type
_entity_poly.pdbx_seq_one_letter_code
_entity_poly.pdbx_strand_id
1 'polypeptide(L)'
;MKHSPFSYARTLNLPSSDVEPHSSSFTGAGLELDGIYFHDQLLTSVTKSSEIPALVNQLALETINGIPQSSLKIYTDGSRDEKGISGSGVYIPTPSGALEFKIKNPNYCSVFRSELIAIRRGLQCAAQLEDLFQEIWILTDSRTSIQHLANWGDIGDQTSLDI
;
A
#
# COMPACT_ATOMS: atom_id res chain seq x y z
N MET A 1 -27.74 -18.22 17.49
CA MET A 1 -26.37 -18.06 16.98
C MET A 1 -26.41 -18.30 15.49
N LYS A 2 -26.06 -17.30 14.67
CA LYS A 2 -26.09 -17.41 13.21
C LYS A 2 -24.79 -18.05 12.75
N HIS A 3 -24.86 -19.21 12.12
CA HIS A 3 -23.68 -19.86 11.56
C HIS A 3 -23.11 -19.00 10.44
N SER A 4 -21.81 -18.69 10.56
CA SER A 4 -21.04 -18.00 9.52
C SER A 4 -21.07 -18.84 8.24
N PRO A 5 -21.34 -18.23 7.06
CA PRO A 5 -21.36 -18.93 5.77
C PRO A 5 -20.00 -19.59 5.42
N PHE A 6 -18.93 -19.25 6.13
CA PHE A 6 -17.60 -19.83 5.97
C PHE A 6 -17.40 -21.16 6.71
N SER A 7 -18.32 -21.55 7.60
CA SER A 7 -18.18 -22.81 8.36
C SER A 7 -18.29 -24.08 7.51
N TYR A 8 -18.97 -24.00 6.35
CA TYR A 8 -19.17 -25.13 5.45
C TYR A 8 -17.96 -25.42 4.54
N ALA A 9 -17.12 -24.42 4.28
CA ALA A 9 -15.98 -24.56 3.37
C ALA A 9 -14.88 -25.48 3.93
N ARG A 10 -14.74 -25.54 5.25
CA ARG A 10 -13.71 -26.35 5.92
C ARG A 10 -14.01 -27.86 5.89
N THR A 11 -15.28 -28.25 5.77
CA THR A 11 -15.69 -29.67 5.80
C THR A 11 -15.61 -30.35 4.44
N LEU A 12 -15.57 -29.59 3.34
CA LEU A 12 -15.70 -30.13 1.99
C LEU A 12 -14.39 -30.39 1.24
N ASN A 13 -13.21 -30.04 1.80
CA ASN A 13 -11.91 -30.22 1.13
C ASN A 13 -11.98 -29.89 -0.38
N LEU A 14 -12.60 -28.76 -0.73
CA LEU A 14 -12.62 -28.24 -2.09
C LEU A 14 -11.40 -27.31 -2.23
N PRO A 15 -10.25 -27.78 -2.75
CA PRO A 15 -9.23 -26.86 -3.18
C PRO A 15 -9.75 -26.21 -4.46
N SER A 16 -10.50 -25.11 -4.32
CA SER A 16 -10.61 -24.19 -5.44
C SER A 16 -9.21 -23.60 -5.61
N SER A 17 -8.58 -23.91 -6.74
CA SER A 17 -7.31 -23.34 -7.18
C SER A 17 -7.34 -21.81 -7.32
N ASP A 18 -8.51 -21.18 -7.14
CA ASP A 18 -8.76 -19.74 -7.25
C ASP A 18 -9.00 -19.06 -5.89
N VAL A 19 -8.85 -19.77 -4.77
CA VAL A 19 -8.86 -19.15 -3.43
C VAL A 19 -7.42 -18.82 -3.07
N GLU A 20 -7.09 -17.53 -3.08
CA GLU A 20 -5.76 -17.07 -2.65
C GLU A 20 -5.44 -17.58 -1.24
N PRO A 21 -4.28 -18.22 -1.02
CA PRO A 21 -3.84 -18.54 0.32
C PRO A 21 -3.65 -17.25 1.12
N HIS A 22 -4.19 -17.23 2.35
CA HIS A 22 -4.09 -16.12 3.31
C HIS A 22 -2.65 -15.81 3.78
N SER A 23 -1.63 -16.38 3.15
CA SER A 23 -0.23 -16.09 3.43
C SER A 23 0.46 -15.70 2.12
N SER A 24 0.41 -14.41 1.79
CA SER A 24 1.54 -13.80 1.11
C SER A 24 2.47 -13.30 2.21
N SER A 25 3.22 -14.20 2.81
CA SER A 25 4.36 -13.83 3.64
C SER A 25 5.24 -12.91 2.78
N PHE A 26 5.31 -11.63 3.18
CA PHE A 26 6.27 -10.66 2.66
C PHE A 26 7.64 -11.12 3.15
N THR A 27 8.19 -12.17 2.57
CA THR A 27 9.52 -12.70 2.92
C THR A 27 10.56 -11.82 2.24
N GLY A 28 10.72 -10.60 2.76
CA GLY A 28 11.98 -9.86 2.74
C GLY A 28 12.56 -9.96 4.15
N ALA A 29 13.84 -10.30 4.25
CA ALA A 29 14.57 -10.44 5.51
C ALA A 29 14.28 -9.29 6.48
N GLY A 30 14.26 -9.60 7.78
CA GLY A 30 13.91 -8.69 8.88
C GLY A 30 14.57 -7.32 8.75
N LEU A 31 13.84 -6.40 8.14
CA LEU A 31 14.07 -4.97 8.30
C LEU A 31 13.35 -4.61 9.59
N GLU A 32 14.09 -4.50 10.70
CA GLU A 32 13.68 -3.56 11.75
C GLU A 32 13.39 -2.24 11.01
N LEU A 33 12.15 -1.76 11.10
CA LEU A 33 11.67 -0.57 10.38
C LEU A 33 12.22 0.72 11.02
N ASP A 34 13.46 0.70 11.53
CA ASP A 34 14.13 1.85 12.11
C ASP A 34 14.27 2.94 11.04
N GLY A 35 13.68 4.11 11.32
CA GLY A 35 13.68 5.24 10.39
C GLY A 35 12.52 5.27 9.36
N ILE A 36 11.51 4.40 9.48
CA ILE A 36 10.28 4.49 8.69
C ILE A 36 9.20 5.22 9.49
N TYR A 37 8.79 6.38 8.97
CA TYR A 37 7.77 7.22 9.60
C TYR A 37 6.45 7.12 8.84
N PHE A 38 5.37 6.82 9.57
CA PHE A 38 4.02 6.84 9.02
C PHE A 38 3.35 8.17 9.38
N HIS A 39 2.91 8.89 8.35
CA HIS A 39 2.12 10.10 8.51
C HIS A 39 0.67 9.80 8.17
N ASP A 40 -0.11 9.35 9.15
CA ASP A 40 -1.53 8.98 9.00
C ASP A 40 -2.49 10.03 9.58
N GLN A 41 -1.97 10.98 10.38
CA GLN A 41 -2.72 12.08 10.96
C GLN A 41 -2.70 13.29 10.03
N LEU A 42 -3.76 13.44 9.24
CA LEU A 42 -4.09 14.73 8.62
C LEU A 42 -4.55 15.70 9.71
N LEU A 43 -4.15 16.98 9.62
CA LEU A 43 -4.56 18.06 10.53
C LEU A 43 -6.10 18.19 10.67
N THR A 44 -6.85 17.65 9.70
CA THR A 44 -8.30 17.51 9.75
C THR A 44 -8.69 16.18 9.09
N SER A 45 -9.54 15.38 9.72
CA SER A 45 -10.05 14.14 9.12
C SER A 45 -11.03 14.48 7.99
N VAL A 46 -10.59 14.29 6.75
CA VAL A 46 -11.41 14.46 5.55
C VAL A 46 -11.42 13.17 4.74
N THR A 47 -12.58 12.80 4.21
CA THR A 47 -12.76 11.62 3.35
C THR A 47 -13.08 12.06 1.92
N LYS A 48 -12.92 11.15 0.94
CA LYS A 48 -13.43 11.37 -0.42
C LYS A 48 -14.93 11.70 -0.47
N SER A 49 -15.68 11.30 0.55
CA SER A 49 -17.10 11.61 0.73
C SER A 49 -17.38 12.93 1.45
N SER A 50 -16.36 13.65 1.92
CA SER A 50 -16.53 14.96 2.54
C SER A 50 -16.87 16.01 1.48
N GLU A 51 -17.83 16.88 1.80
CA GLU A 51 -18.52 17.77 0.84
C GLU A 51 -17.66 18.92 0.26
N ILE A 52 -16.33 18.90 0.42
CA ILE A 52 -15.46 19.95 -0.10
C ILE A 52 -14.21 19.34 -0.77
N PRO A 53 -14.33 18.77 -1.98
CA PRO A 53 -13.19 18.27 -2.76
C PRO A 53 -12.05 19.29 -2.90
N ALA A 54 -12.39 20.58 -2.97
CA ALA A 54 -11.41 21.66 -3.04
C ALA A 54 -10.52 21.74 -1.80
N LEU A 55 -11.08 21.56 -0.60
CA LEU A 55 -10.34 21.58 0.66
C LEU A 55 -9.42 20.35 0.78
N VAL A 56 -9.92 19.17 0.40
CA VAL A 56 -9.13 17.93 0.40
C VAL A 56 -7.93 18.06 -0.54
N ASN A 57 -8.16 18.59 -1.74
CA ASN A 57 -7.09 18.85 -2.70
C ASN A 57 -6.09 19.87 -2.16
N GLN A 58 -6.55 20.95 -1.52
CA GLN A 58 -5.67 21.95 -0.93
C GLN A 58 -4.76 21.34 0.16
N LEU A 59 -5.32 20.60 1.11
CA LEU A 59 -4.55 19.98 2.20
C LEU A 59 -3.53 18.95 1.68
N ALA A 60 -3.91 18.17 0.66
CA ALA A 60 -2.99 17.25 0.01
C ALA A 60 -1.82 17.99 -0.66
N LEU A 61 -2.12 19.07 -1.40
CA LEU A 61 -1.09 19.88 -2.06
C LEU A 61 -0.17 20.57 -1.06
N GLU A 62 -0.70 21.10 0.04
CA GLU A 62 0.11 21.70 1.12
C GLU A 62 1.09 20.67 1.70
N THR A 63 0.63 19.44 1.94
CA THR A 63 1.48 18.34 2.42
C THR A 63 2.57 17.99 1.40
N ILE A 64 2.19 17.80 0.12
CA ILE A 64 3.13 17.45 -0.96
C ILE A 64 4.18 18.54 -1.22
N ASN A 65 3.78 19.81 -1.10
CA ASN A 65 4.64 20.97 -1.28
C ASN A 65 5.58 21.18 -0.09
N GLY A 66 5.23 20.66 1.09
CA GLY A 66 6.12 20.66 2.26
C GLY A 66 7.27 19.64 2.17
N ILE A 67 7.15 18.63 1.31
CA ILE A 67 8.21 17.61 1.14
C ILE A 67 9.44 18.25 0.46
N PRO A 68 10.66 18.08 1.02
CA PRO A 68 11.88 18.65 0.47
C PRO A 68 12.08 18.30 -1.02
N GLN A 69 12.65 19.24 -1.78
CA GLN A 69 12.91 19.03 -3.21
C GLN A 69 14.01 17.98 -3.47
N SER A 70 14.88 17.75 -2.49
CA SER A 70 15.92 16.72 -2.51
C SER A 70 15.41 15.31 -2.19
N SER A 71 14.12 15.16 -1.88
CA SER A 71 13.52 13.88 -1.51
C SER A 71 12.89 13.20 -2.73
N LEU A 72 12.98 11.87 -2.78
CA LEU A 72 12.32 11.06 -3.79
C LEU A 72 10.83 10.95 -3.47
N LYS A 73 9.96 11.46 -4.33
CA LYS A 73 8.50 11.35 -4.19
C LYS A 73 8.00 10.18 -5.03
N ILE A 74 7.26 9.26 -4.42
CA ILE A 74 6.71 8.07 -5.07
C ILE A 74 5.21 8.05 -4.83
N TYR A 75 4.42 8.20 -5.88
CA TYR A 75 2.96 8.16 -5.82
C TYR A 75 2.48 6.76 -6.20
N THR A 76 1.55 6.21 -5.43
CA THR A 76 1.05 4.85 -5.61
C THR A 76 -0.47 4.82 -5.62
N ASP A 77 -1.05 3.97 -6.45
CA ASP A 77 -2.50 3.74 -6.50
C ASP A 77 -2.80 2.27 -6.82
N GLY A 78 -3.80 1.70 -6.16
CA GLY A 78 -4.31 0.36 -6.40
C GLY A 78 -5.76 0.43 -6.88
N SER A 79 -6.06 -0.20 -8.01
CA SER A 79 -7.40 -0.15 -8.59
C SER A 79 -7.96 -1.54 -8.89
N ARG A 80 -9.28 -1.62 -8.91
CA ARG A 80 -10.04 -2.78 -9.39
C ARG A 80 -11.32 -2.31 -10.04
N ASP A 81 -11.62 -2.82 -11.22
CA ASP A 81 -12.88 -2.57 -11.92
C ASP A 81 -14.00 -3.55 -11.51
N GLU A 82 -15.21 -3.32 -12.00
CA GLU A 82 -16.38 -4.17 -11.71
C GLU A 82 -16.25 -5.60 -12.27
N LYS A 83 -15.40 -5.80 -13.27
CA LYS A 83 -15.13 -7.11 -13.89
C LYS A 83 -14.06 -7.89 -13.13
N GLY A 84 -13.53 -7.32 -12.04
CA GLY A 84 -12.46 -7.91 -11.26
C GLY A 84 -11.08 -7.71 -11.89
N ILE A 85 -10.93 -6.95 -12.97
CA ILE A 85 -9.60 -6.58 -13.48
C ILE A 85 -8.99 -5.61 -12.47
N SER A 86 -7.80 -5.94 -11.97
CA SER A 86 -7.11 -5.12 -11.00
C SER A 86 -5.73 -4.73 -11.49
N GLY A 87 -5.23 -3.62 -10.97
CA GLY A 87 -3.93 -3.08 -11.35
C GLY A 87 -3.33 -2.19 -10.29
N SER A 88 -2.02 -2.05 -10.39
CA SER A 88 -1.21 -1.21 -9.51
C SER A 88 -0.49 -0.16 -10.32
N GLY A 89 -0.58 1.09 -9.90
CA GLY A 89 0.07 2.25 -10.52
C GLY A 89 1.17 2.79 -9.62
N VAL A 90 2.30 3.13 -10.21
CA VAL A 90 3.37 3.90 -9.54
C VAL A 90 3.81 5.03 -10.46
N TYR A 91 3.92 6.23 -9.90
CA TYR A 91 4.42 7.41 -10.57
C TYR A 91 5.55 8.03 -9.74
N ILE A 92 6.69 8.28 -10.37
CA ILE A 92 7.87 8.87 -9.72
C ILE A 92 8.35 10.03 -10.60
N PRO A 93 8.10 11.30 -10.22
CA PRO A 93 8.65 12.43 -10.95
C PRO A 93 10.18 12.47 -10.80
N THR A 94 10.87 12.79 -11.89
CA THR A 94 12.32 12.98 -11.92
C THR A 94 12.65 14.31 -12.61
N PRO A 95 13.85 14.87 -12.44
CA PRO A 95 14.24 16.09 -13.15
C PRO A 95 14.16 15.98 -14.69
N SER A 96 14.26 14.75 -15.23
CA SER A 96 14.22 14.47 -16.67
C SER A 96 12.85 14.01 -17.18
N GLY A 97 11.83 13.90 -16.31
CA GLY A 97 10.49 13.44 -16.69
C GLY A 97 9.81 12.69 -15.54
N ALA A 98 9.38 11.46 -15.80
CA ALA A 98 8.81 10.60 -14.78
C ALA A 98 9.03 9.11 -15.11
N LEU A 99 9.13 8.28 -14.07
CA LEU A 99 9.02 6.83 -14.18
C LEU A 99 7.57 6.44 -13.87
N GLU A 100 6.96 5.70 -14.80
CA GLU A 100 5.59 5.21 -14.66
C GLU A 100 5.56 3.69 -14.73
N PHE A 101 4.91 3.05 -13.76
CA PHE A 101 4.67 1.62 -13.76
C PHE A 101 3.18 1.35 -13.73
N LYS A 102 2.70 0.56 -14.70
CA LYS A 102 1.32 0.08 -14.80
C LYS A 102 1.37 -1.43 -14.73
N ILE A 103 1.03 -1.98 -13.57
CA ILE A 103 1.13 -3.41 -13.27
C ILE A 103 -0.26 -4.00 -13.40
N LYS A 104 -0.41 -5.03 -14.24
CA LYS A 104 -1.61 -5.86 -14.25
C LYS A 104 -1.48 -6.89 -13.13
N ASN A 105 -2.43 -6.87 -12.20
CA ASN A 105 -2.50 -7.85 -11.12
C ASN A 105 -3.34 -9.06 -11.57
N PRO A 106 -3.30 -10.18 -10.84
CA PRO A 106 -4.27 -11.26 -11.04
C PRO A 106 -5.71 -10.76 -11.02
N ASN A 107 -6.59 -11.37 -11.81
CA ASN A 107 -8.01 -11.03 -11.75
C ASN A 107 -8.55 -11.29 -10.33
N TYR A 108 -9.49 -10.46 -9.91
CA TYR A 108 -10.14 -10.45 -8.61
C TYR A 108 -9.24 -10.15 -7.41
N CYS A 109 -7.99 -9.71 -7.63
CA CYS A 109 -7.14 -9.18 -6.56
C CYS A 109 -7.86 -8.03 -5.85
N SER A 110 -7.74 -7.95 -4.53
CA SER A 110 -8.36 -6.85 -3.77
C SER A 110 -7.69 -5.51 -4.08
N VAL A 111 -8.43 -4.41 -3.90
CA VAL A 111 -7.86 -3.05 -3.97
C VAL A 111 -6.71 -2.93 -2.98
N PHE A 112 -6.90 -3.39 -1.74
CA PHE A 112 -5.86 -3.40 -0.70
C PHE A 112 -4.57 -4.11 -1.15
N ARG A 113 -4.66 -5.30 -1.76
CA ARG A 113 -3.48 -5.98 -2.31
C ARG A 113 -2.83 -5.20 -3.45
N SER A 114 -3.62 -4.59 -4.31
CA SER A 114 -3.13 -3.77 -5.43
C SER A 114 -2.35 -2.56 -4.91
N GLU A 115 -2.81 -1.92 -3.85
CA GLU A 115 -2.08 -0.84 -3.15
C GLU A 115 -0.73 -1.33 -2.61
N LEU A 116 -0.70 -2.48 -1.93
CA LEU A 116 0.55 -3.04 -1.39
C LEU A 116 1.53 -3.43 -2.51
N ILE A 117 1.04 -3.91 -3.65
CA ILE A 117 1.87 -4.17 -4.84
C ILE A 117 2.45 -2.87 -5.39
N ALA A 118 1.66 -1.79 -5.45
CA ALA A 118 2.13 -0.47 -5.87
C ALA A 118 3.24 0.05 -4.94
N ILE A 119 3.03 0.01 -3.62
CA ILE A 119 4.02 0.42 -2.60
C ILE A 119 5.30 -0.41 -2.74
N ARG A 120 5.18 -1.73 -2.84
CA ARG A 120 6.34 -2.62 -3.04
C ARG A 120 7.11 -2.27 -4.30
N ARG A 121 6.42 -1.98 -5.42
CA ARG A 121 7.07 -1.59 -6.67
C ARG A 121 7.80 -0.25 -6.51
N GLY A 122 7.18 0.70 -5.82
CA GLY A 122 7.78 1.99 -5.46
C GLY A 122 9.10 1.82 -4.71
N LEU A 123 9.09 1.02 -3.65
CA LEU A 123 10.28 0.70 -2.85
C LEU A 123 11.39 0.03 -3.68
N GLN A 124 11.04 -0.92 -4.54
CA GLN A 124 12.01 -1.55 -5.44
C GLN A 124 12.66 -0.56 -6.41
N CYS A 125 11.92 0.46 -6.85
CA CYS A 125 12.46 1.53 -7.67
C CYS A 125 13.35 2.45 -6.84
N ALA A 126 12.94 2.79 -5.61
CA ALA A 126 13.70 3.63 -4.70
C ALA A 126 15.06 3.02 -4.37
N ALA A 127 15.12 1.70 -4.13
CA ALA A 127 16.37 0.97 -3.87
C ALA A 127 17.37 1.05 -5.06
N GLN A 128 16.89 1.28 -6.29
CA GLN A 128 17.77 1.48 -7.44
C GLN A 128 18.24 2.94 -7.59
N LEU A 129 17.70 3.84 -6.78
CA LEU A 129 17.92 5.29 -6.81
C LEU A 129 18.47 5.80 -5.47
N GLU A 130 18.87 4.91 -4.55
CA GLU A 130 19.18 5.22 -3.15
C GLU A 130 20.31 6.25 -2.99
N ASP A 131 21.29 6.26 -3.90
CA ASP A 131 22.41 7.22 -3.89
C ASP A 131 22.04 8.64 -4.36
N LEU A 132 20.82 8.84 -4.90
CA LEU A 132 20.42 10.09 -5.55
C LEU A 132 19.58 11.01 -4.65
N PHE A 133 19.02 10.48 -3.57
CA PHE A 133 18.05 11.20 -2.74
C PHE A 133 18.34 10.97 -1.25
N GLN A 134 18.12 12.01 -0.44
CA GLN A 134 18.37 11.92 1.01
C GLN A 134 17.25 11.19 1.76
N GLU A 135 16.03 11.28 1.25
CA GLU A 135 14.83 10.72 1.85
C GLU A 135 13.90 10.17 0.77
N ILE A 136 13.13 9.16 1.13
CA ILE A 136 12.11 8.55 0.26
C ILE A 136 10.74 8.80 0.88
N TRP A 137 9.84 9.39 0.10
CA TRP A 137 8.47 9.69 0.48
C TRP A 137 7.52 8.90 -0.41
N ILE A 138 6.78 7.97 0.18
CA ILE A 138 5.74 7.19 -0.51
C ILE A 138 4.37 7.79 -0.17
N LEU A 139 3.65 8.20 -1.21
CA LEU A 139 2.34 8.83 -1.12
C LEU A 139 1.27 7.87 -1.63
N THR A 140 0.41 7.41 -0.72
CA THR A 140 -0.75 6.56 -1.01
C THR A 140 -2.00 7.18 -0.38
N ASP A 141 -3.14 7.07 -1.06
CA ASP A 141 -4.44 7.45 -0.49
C ASP A 141 -5.13 6.27 0.24
N SER A 142 -4.48 5.10 0.27
CA SER A 142 -4.96 3.91 0.96
C SER A 142 -4.63 3.95 2.45
N ARG A 143 -5.57 4.50 3.23
CA ARG A 143 -5.52 4.45 4.70
C ARG A 143 -5.33 3.02 5.22
N THR A 144 -5.94 2.03 4.57
CA THR A 144 -5.80 0.62 4.93
C THR A 144 -4.37 0.12 4.77
N SER A 145 -3.65 0.55 3.73
CA SER A 145 -2.24 0.21 3.52
C SER A 145 -1.35 0.83 4.59
N ILE A 146 -1.57 2.11 4.90
CA ILE A 146 -0.82 2.83 5.94
C ILE A 146 -0.98 2.14 7.30
N GLN A 147 -2.23 1.85 7.69
CA GLN A 147 -2.52 1.17 8.96
C GLN A 147 -1.92 -0.25 9.02
N HIS A 148 -1.99 -0.99 7.91
CA HIS A 148 -1.40 -2.33 7.86
C HIS A 148 0.13 -2.29 8.02
N LEU A 149 0.79 -1.35 7.36
CA LEU A 149 2.25 -1.22 7.43
C LEU A 149 2.71 -0.67 8.78
N ALA A 150 1.95 0.25 9.40
CA ALA A 150 2.25 0.75 10.73
C ALA A 150 2.20 -0.34 11.80
N ASN A 151 1.24 -1.26 11.69
CA ASN A 151 1.08 -2.39 12.61
C ASN A 151 2.01 -3.58 12.26
N TRP A 152 2.88 -3.47 11.25
CA TRP A 152 3.70 -4.59 10.79
C TRP A 152 4.69 -5.07 11.86
N GLY A 153 5.28 -4.14 12.63
CA GLY A 153 6.20 -4.48 13.73
C GLY A 153 5.53 -5.33 14.81
N ASP A 154 4.29 -5.01 15.19
CA ASP A 154 3.53 -5.73 16.21
C ASP A 154 3.19 -7.18 15.80
N ILE A 155 3.03 -7.43 14.50
CA ILE A 155 2.73 -8.76 13.94
C ILE A 155 4.00 -9.63 13.89
N GLY A 156 5.15 -9.03 13.55
CA GLY A 156 6.43 -9.73 13.48
C GLY A 156 6.91 -10.24 14.85
N ASP A 157 6.73 -9.44 15.90
CA ASP A 157 7.12 -9.79 17.26
C ASP A 157 6.28 -10.93 17.85
N GLN A 158 4.97 -10.99 17.55
CA GLN A 158 4.11 -12.07 18.04
C GLN A 158 4.43 -13.43 17.41
N THR A 159 4.90 -13.46 16.16
CA THR A 159 5.33 -14.72 15.52
C THR A 159 6.68 -15.24 16.02
N SER A 160 7.44 -14.43 16.76
CA SER A 160 8.74 -14.82 17.34
C SER A 160 8.62 -15.38 18.76
N LEU A 161 7.42 -15.36 19.36
CA LEU A 161 7.17 -15.82 20.74
C LEU A 161 6.44 -17.17 20.83
N ASP A 162 5.99 -17.73 19.71
CA ASP A 162 5.39 -19.07 19.64
C ASP A 162 6.32 -20.05 18.91
N ILE A 163 7.40 -20.49 19.59
CA ILE A 163 8.16 -21.72 19.29
C ILE A 163 8.23 -22.58 20.55
#